data_AF-A0A652YIN6-F1
#
_entry.id   AF-A0A652YIN6-F1
#
_cell.length_a   1.000
_cell.length_b   1.000
_cell.length_c   1.000
_cell.angle_alpha   90.00
_cell.angle_beta   90.00
_cell.angle_gamma   90.00
#
_symmetry.space_group_name_H-M   'P 1'
#
loop_
_entity.id
_entity.type
_entity.pdbx_description
1 polymer ?
#
loop_
_entity_poly.entity_id
_entity_poly.type
_entity_poly.pdbx_seq_one_letter_code
_entity_poly.pdbx_strand_id
1 'polypeptide(L)'
;MALREATPDEIAAGSGPLVFEPIPQDDWYTAEQLIGLGYKPEILEELFGPPTAGPEGLTGWTVSSVRKIEQRVIAPAARLVERIFSDEDAAADLLIRHSSA
;
A
#
# COMPACT_ATOMS: atom_id res chain seq x y z
N MET A 1 48.22 5.85 12.08
CA MET A 1 46.74 5.83 12.18
C MET A 1 46.21 5.33 10.85
N ALA A 2 45.82 4.06 10.78
CA ALA A 2 45.33 3.43 9.56
C ALA A 2 43.81 3.61 9.45
N LEU A 3 43.36 4.09 8.29
CA LEU A 3 41.96 4.22 7.92
C LEU A 3 41.36 2.80 7.84
N ARG A 4 40.32 2.50 8.62
CA ARG A 4 39.62 1.21 8.51
C ARG A 4 38.84 1.20 7.20
N GLU A 5 39.24 0.33 6.27
CA GLU A 5 38.41 -0.03 5.12
C GLU A 5 37.24 -0.90 5.61
N ALA A 6 36.02 -0.42 5.41
CA ALA A 6 34.82 -1.19 5.68
C ALA A 6 34.71 -2.34 4.66
N THR A 7 34.48 -3.55 5.15
CA THR A 7 34.27 -4.72 4.30
C THR A 7 32.91 -4.64 3.60
N PRO A 8 32.76 -5.20 2.37
CA PRO A 8 31.52 -5.14 1.59
C PRO A 8 30.28 -5.69 2.30
N ASP A 9 30.47 -6.53 3.31
CA ASP A 9 29.39 -7.11 4.13
C ASP A 9 28.73 -6.12 5.10
N GLU A 10 29.39 -5.02 5.48
CA GLU A 10 28.78 -4.03 6.41
C GLU A 10 27.75 -3.13 5.70
N ILE A 11 27.81 -3.01 4.37
CA ILE A 11 26.86 -2.22 3.56
C ILE A 11 25.58 -3.00 3.25
N ALA A 12 25.57 -4.32 3.50
CA ALA A 12 24.43 -5.21 3.26
C ALA A 12 23.50 -5.36 4.47
N ALA A 13 23.84 -4.80 5.63
CA ALA A 13 23.04 -4.90 6.86
C ALA A 13 21.99 -3.78 7.03
N GLY A 14 21.59 -3.14 5.93
CA GLY A 14 20.65 -2.01 5.92
C GLY A 14 19.22 -2.34 5.46
N SER A 15 18.82 -3.61 5.45
CA SER A 15 17.42 -3.97 5.15
C SER A 15 17.06 -5.22 5.95
N GLY A 16 16.94 -5.05 7.26
CA GLY A 16 16.06 -5.93 8.03
C GLY A 16 14.67 -5.88 7.39
N PRO A 17 13.91 -6.98 7.40
CA PRO A 17 12.54 -6.95 6.92
C PRO A 17 11.85 -5.78 7.61
N LEU A 18 11.15 -4.94 6.86
CA LEU A 18 10.22 -3.98 7.43
C LEU A 18 9.16 -4.82 8.15
N VAL A 19 9.46 -5.16 9.40
CA VAL A 19 8.48 -5.69 10.33
C VAL A 19 7.60 -4.47 10.60
N PHE A 20 6.60 -4.30 9.75
CA PHE A 20 5.41 -3.56 10.13
C PHE A 20 4.84 -4.35 11.32
N GLU A 21 5.30 -4.01 12.52
CA GLU A 21 4.57 -4.38 13.72
C GLU A 21 3.14 -3.90 13.46
N PRO A 22 2.14 -4.80 13.50
CA PRO A 22 0.76 -4.35 13.43
C PRO A 22 0.56 -3.51 14.69
N ILE A 23 0.67 -2.20 14.54
CA ILE A 23 0.17 -1.25 15.51
C ILE A 23 -1.24 -1.77 15.83
N PRO A 24 -1.59 -2.02 17.10
CA PRO A 24 -2.94 -2.41 17.44
C PRO A 24 -3.83 -1.29 16.93
N GLN A 25 -4.42 -1.53 15.76
CA GLN A 25 -5.32 -0.59 15.17
C GLN A 25 -6.52 -0.64 16.10
N ASP A 26 -6.77 0.48 16.78
CA ASP A 26 -8.14 0.92 16.96
C ASP A 26 -8.88 0.56 15.66
N ASP A 27 -10.13 0.08 15.73
CA ASP A 27 -10.86 -0.54 14.60
C ASP A 27 -11.08 0.40 13.37
N TRP A 28 -10.30 1.46 13.25
CA TRP A 28 -10.28 2.56 12.33
C TRP A 28 -8.92 2.83 11.68
N TYR A 29 -8.97 3.19 10.40
CA TYR A 29 -7.90 3.81 9.65
C TYR A 29 -8.25 5.27 9.34
N THR A 30 -7.35 6.19 9.64
CA THR A 30 -7.42 7.56 9.10
C THR A 30 -6.87 7.60 7.68
N ALA A 31 -7.18 8.67 6.94
CA ALA A 31 -6.59 8.90 5.62
C ALA A 31 -5.05 8.96 5.69
N GLU A 32 -4.49 9.62 6.70
CA GLU A 32 -3.03 9.72 6.90
C GLU A 32 -2.38 8.35 7.10
N GLN A 33 -3.03 7.45 7.85
CA GLN A 33 -2.55 6.09 8.05
C GLN A 33 -2.56 5.29 6.74
N LEU A 34 -3.64 5.37 5.95
CA LEU A 34 -3.71 4.70 4.64
C LEU A 34 -2.68 5.27 3.65
N ILE A 35 -2.47 6.58 3.65
CA ILE A 35 -1.40 7.21 2.86
C ILE A 35 -0.03 6.70 3.29
N GLY A 36 0.20 6.56 4.60
CA GLY A 36 1.42 5.96 5.16
C GLY A 36 1.64 4.51 4.73
N LEU A 37 0.58 3.78 4.36
CA LEU A 37 0.63 2.44 3.78
C LEU A 37 0.86 2.42 2.26
N GLY A 38 0.96 3.59 1.63
CA GLY A 38 1.23 3.73 0.19
C GLY A 38 -0.01 3.97 -0.67
N TYR A 39 -1.20 4.15 -0.08
CA TYR A 39 -2.38 4.56 -0.83
C TYR A 39 -2.26 6.02 -1.28
N LYS A 40 -2.75 6.30 -2.48
CA LYS A 40 -2.88 7.67 -2.97
C LYS A 40 -4.10 8.35 -2.32
N PRO A 41 -4.00 9.60 -1.85
CA PRO A 41 -5.12 10.27 -1.20
C PRO A 41 -6.35 10.38 -2.10
N GLU A 42 -6.14 10.63 -3.40
CA GLU A 42 -7.22 10.83 -4.36
C GLU A 42 -8.06 9.58 -4.66
N ILE A 43 -7.58 8.37 -4.33
CA ILE A 43 -8.29 7.11 -4.61
C ILE A 43 -8.99 6.53 -3.37
N LEU A 44 -8.76 7.08 -2.18
CA LEU A 44 -9.26 6.48 -0.92
C LEU A 44 -10.79 6.38 -0.89
N GLU A 45 -11.49 7.46 -1.25
CA GLU A 45 -12.96 7.46 -1.26
C GLU A 45 -13.54 6.57 -2.36
N GLU A 46 -12.84 6.42 -3.49
CA GLU A 46 -13.27 5.52 -4.57
C GLU A 46 -13.15 4.06 -4.14
N LEU A 47 -12.04 3.70 -3.48
CA LEU A 47 -11.80 2.33 -3.01
C LEU A 47 -12.69 1.96 -1.83
N PHE A 48 -12.73 2.82 -0.81
CA PHE A 48 -13.30 2.51 0.50
C PHE A 48 -14.66 3.16 0.76
N GLY A 49 -15.16 3.97 -0.17
CA GLY A 49 -16.36 4.79 0.02
C GLY A 49 -16.09 6.06 0.83
N PRO A 50 -17.10 6.90 1.08
CA PRO A 50 -16.94 8.09 1.90
C PRO A 50 -16.48 7.72 3.32
N PRO A 51 -15.59 8.51 3.94
CA PRO A 51 -15.16 8.24 5.30
C PRO A 51 -16.31 8.45 6.28
N THR A 52 -16.23 7.72 7.39
CA THR A 52 -17.22 7.73 8.46
C THR A 52 -16.60 8.30 9.73
N ALA A 53 -17.45 8.86 10.61
CA ALA A 53 -17.02 9.28 11.94
C ALA A 53 -16.71 8.04 12.79
N GLY A 54 -15.50 8.00 13.31
CA GLY A 54 -14.95 6.93 14.14
C GLY A 54 -14.82 7.33 15.61
N PRO A 55 -14.12 6.47 16.40
CA PRO A 55 -13.86 6.73 17.81
C PRO A 55 -13.13 8.06 18.00
N GLU A 56 -13.39 8.70 19.14
CA GLU A 56 -12.67 9.90 19.57
C GLU A 56 -12.75 11.10 18.59
N GLY A 57 -13.74 11.10 17.68
CA GLY A 57 -13.93 12.17 16.69
C GLY A 57 -13.01 12.06 15.46
N LEU A 58 -12.28 10.95 15.31
CA LEU A 58 -11.51 10.67 14.10
C LEU A 58 -12.45 10.42 12.92
N THR A 59 -12.05 10.84 11.73
CA THR A 59 -12.78 10.55 10.47
C THR A 59 -11.97 9.58 9.64
N GLY A 60 -12.60 8.50 9.13
CA GLY A 60 -11.88 7.47 8.36
C GLY A 60 -12.72 6.23 8.08
N TRP A 61 -12.06 5.08 7.95
CA TRP A 61 -12.70 3.82 7.56
C TRP A 61 -12.44 2.73 8.58
N THR A 62 -13.40 1.83 8.76
CA THR A 62 -13.16 0.67 9.63
C THR A 62 -12.09 -0.24 9.04
N VAL A 63 -11.22 -0.79 9.89
CA VAL A 63 -10.22 -1.81 9.51
C VAL A 63 -10.88 -2.98 8.80
N SER A 64 -12.07 -3.39 9.27
CA SER A 64 -12.85 -4.46 8.65
C SER A 64 -13.29 -4.16 7.21
N SER A 65 -13.67 -2.91 6.91
CA SER A 65 -14.06 -2.50 5.55
C SER A 65 -12.85 -2.44 4.63
N VAL A 66 -11.76 -1.82 5.08
CA VAL A 66 -10.49 -1.75 4.34
C VAL A 66 -10.00 -3.16 4.01
N ARG A 67 -9.88 -4.03 5.02
CA ARG A 67 -9.43 -5.41 4.86
C ARG A 67 -10.32 -6.21 3.90
N LYS A 68 -11.64 -6.01 3.96
CA LYS A 68 -12.58 -6.70 3.06
C LYS A 68 -12.34 -6.31 1.61
N ILE A 69 -12.09 -5.03 1.34
CA ILE A 69 -11.83 -4.52 -0.02
C ILE A 69 -10.46 -4.97 -0.51
N GLU A 70 -9.43 -4.89 0.34
CA GLU A 70 -8.10 -5.40 0.03
C GLU A 70 -8.15 -6.89 -0.36
N GLN A 71 -8.80 -7.72 0.45
CA GLN A 71 -8.82 -9.17 0.24
C GLN A 71 -9.69 -9.61 -0.93
N ARG A 72 -10.81 -8.91 -1.18
CA ARG A 72 -11.80 -9.35 -2.18
C ARG A 72 -11.67 -8.64 -3.52
N VAL A 73 -11.03 -7.48 -3.56
CA VAL A 73 -10.93 -6.65 -4.77
C VAL A 73 -9.48 -6.40 -5.14
N ILE A 74 -8.71 -5.72 -4.27
CA ILE A 74 -7.37 -5.24 -4.63
C ILE A 74 -6.39 -6.39 -4.82
N ALA A 75 -6.26 -7.29 -3.85
CA ALA A 75 -5.29 -8.38 -3.93
C ALA A 75 -5.59 -9.37 -5.08
N PRO A 76 -6.86 -9.78 -5.34
CA PRO A 76 -7.17 -10.56 -6.53
C PRO A 76 -6.86 -9.82 -7.84
N ALA A 77 -7.16 -8.53 -7.95
CA ALA A 77 -6.86 -7.74 -9.14
C ALA A 77 -5.35 -7.60 -9.36
N ALA A 78 -4.59 -7.29 -8.30
CA ALA A 78 -3.13 -7.19 -8.37
C ALA A 78 -2.49 -8.51 -8.81
N ARG A 79 -2.92 -9.64 -8.23
CA ARG A 79 -2.46 -10.98 -8.65
C ARG A 79 -2.83 -11.30 -10.10
N LEU A 80 -3.96 -10.80 -10.59
CA LEU A 80 -4.34 -10.99 -11.98
C LEU A 80 -3.41 -10.21 -12.89
N VAL A 81 -3.17 -8.92 -12.60
CA VAL A 81 -2.23 -8.06 -13.35
C VAL A 81 -0.83 -8.68 -13.39
N GLU A 82 -0.31 -9.12 -12.24
CA GLU A 82 1.00 -9.78 -12.14
C GLU A 82 1.10 -11.06 -12.99
N ARG A 83 -0.01 -11.79 -13.17
CA ARG A 83 -0.01 -13.06 -13.92
C ARG A 83 -0.21 -12.91 -15.42
N ILE A 84 -0.86 -11.85 -15.87
CA ILE A 84 -1.22 -11.68 -17.29
C ILE A 84 -0.16 -10.90 -18.08
N PHE A 85 0.59 -10.02 -17.41
CA PHE A 85 1.61 -9.19 -18.05
C PHE A 85 3.01 -9.73 -17.77
N SER A 86 3.91 -9.57 -18.73
CA SER A 86 5.31 -9.98 -18.58
C SER A 86 6.15 -8.95 -17.83
N ASP A 87 5.72 -7.69 -17.85
CA ASP A 87 6.38 -6.54 -17.24
C ASP A 87 5.37 -5.41 -16.98
N GLU A 88 5.83 -4.38 -16.26
CA GLU A 88 5.02 -3.24 -15.86
C GLU A 88 4.62 -2.35 -17.04
N ASP A 89 5.48 -2.21 -18.06
CA ASP A 89 5.20 -1.40 -19.25
C ASP A 89 4.01 -1.99 -20.02
N ALA A 90 3.97 -3.31 -20.17
CA ALA A 90 2.87 -4.03 -20.79
C ALA A 90 1.55 -3.86 -20.01
N ALA A 91 1.61 -3.78 -18.68
CA ALA A 91 0.44 -3.50 -17.85
C ALA A 91 -0.02 -2.04 -17.97
N ALA A 92 0.92 -1.09 -18.02
CA ALA A 92 0.62 0.34 -18.17
C ALA A 92 -0.03 0.65 -19.52
N ASP A 93 0.41 -0.03 -20.58
CA ASP A 93 -0.16 0.04 -21.93
C ASP A 93 -1.67 -0.20 -21.97
N LEU A 94 -2.19 -1.11 -21.13
CA LEU A 94 -3.63 -1.39 -21.03
C LEU A 94 -4.40 -0.14 -20.57
N LEU A 95 -3.85 0.61 -19.62
CA LEU A 95 -4.49 1.80 -19.04
C LEU A 95 -4.56 2.94 -20.06
N ILE A 96 -3.55 3.07 -20.93
CA ILE A 96 -3.48 4.11 -21.97
C ILE A 96 -4.52 3.86 -23.08
N ARG A 97 -4.64 2.61 -23.56
CA ARG A 97 -5.56 2.25 -24.66
C ARG A 97 -7.03 2.47 -24.31
N HIS A 98 -7.39 2.38 -23.03
CA HIS A 98 -8.76 2.59 -22.56
C HIS A 98 -9.07 4.02 -22.10
N SER A 99 -8.07 4.90 -22.00
CA SER A 99 -8.26 6.33 -21.70
C SER A 99 -8.57 7.18 -22.94
N SER A 100 -8.52 6.60 -24.14
CA SER A 100 -8.67 7.28 -25.43
C SER A 100 -9.95 6.90 -26.20
N ALA A 101 -10.92 6.30 -25.51
CA ALA A 101 -12.24 5.96 -26.05
C ALA A 101 -13.33 6.91 -25.55
#